data_AF-A0A953ZBC3-F1
#
_entry.id   AF-A0A953ZBC3-F1
#
_cell.length_a   1.000
_cell.length_b   1.000
_cell.length_c   1.000
_cell.angle_alpha   90.00
_cell.angle_beta   90.00
_cell.angle_gamma   90.00
#
_symmetry.space_group_name_H-M   'P 1'
#
loop_
_entity.id
_entity.type
_entity.pdbx_description
1 polymer ?
#
loop_
_entity_poly.entity_id
_entity_poly.type
_entity_poly.pdbx_seq_one_letter_code
_entity_poly.pdbx_strand_id
1 'polypeptide(L)'
;MKELIRVVSDAKWRDAEPEARFAFPDYHVELPTRAESSVTLEVYMPGRRDGVEAHARLGEAVLSGISSESASAFDDLAAVIRSLREASPLGDDLPDENAVLAKGDVFEIRNEHGTLGITANSNRKRTFTWDGASRSVFMKSRKTPWYGGMGLYWPGPGDHWEDHKGVTRAVITEEQRDFVDEAEFRAWLADQEEWYDAKYTLDGIIAGWSINNERNQLNVEVWRITVGGERPTELEGGTSDWLTWTHE
;
A
#
# COMPACT_ATOMS: atom_id res chain seq x y z
N MET A 1 9.79 10.38 3.02
CA MET A 1 11.12 9.85 3.41
C MET A 1 11.64 9.14 2.18
N LYS A 2 12.71 9.61 1.54
CA LYS A 2 13.25 8.98 0.33
C LYS A 2 14.13 7.80 0.76
N GLU A 3 13.89 6.62 0.21
CA GLU A 3 14.77 5.48 0.43
C GLU A 3 16.02 5.66 -0.45
N LEU A 4 17.20 5.59 0.17
CA LEU A 4 18.48 5.79 -0.52
C LEU A 4 19.07 4.40 -0.77
N ILE A 5 19.16 3.99 -2.04
CA ILE A 5 19.98 2.85 -2.42
C ILE A 5 21.36 3.41 -2.75
N ARG A 6 22.30 3.19 -1.85
CA ARG A 6 23.70 3.57 -2.07
C ARG A 6 24.43 2.37 -2.64
N VAL A 7 24.94 2.51 -3.86
CA VAL A 7 25.90 1.55 -4.39
C VAL A 7 27.26 2.02 -3.90
N VAL A 8 27.89 1.25 -3.01
CA VAL A 8 29.21 1.55 -2.47
C VAL A 8 30.21 0.60 -3.12
N SER A 9 31.24 1.14 -3.75
CA SER A 9 32.42 0.36 -4.16
C SER A 9 33.47 0.38 -3.06
N ASP A 10 34.17 -0.74 -2.90
CA ASP A 10 35.23 -0.88 -1.90
C ASP A 10 36.56 -0.36 -2.45
N ALA A 11 36.72 0.96 -2.55
CA ALA A 11 38.01 1.61 -2.78
C ALA A 11 38.04 3.09 -2.34
N LYS A 12 39.17 3.51 -1.73
CA LYS A 12 39.45 4.91 -1.36
C LYS A 12 40.09 5.66 -2.55
N TRP A 13 39.52 6.81 -2.97
CA TRP A 13 40.13 8.17 -3.07
C TRP A 13 39.30 9.15 -3.93
N ARG A 14 39.73 10.42 -3.89
CA ARG A 14 39.05 11.69 -4.23
C ARG A 14 39.04 12.06 -5.73
N ASP A 15 38.10 12.96 -6.02
CA ASP A 15 37.99 13.89 -7.15
C ASP A 15 37.58 13.30 -8.52
N ALA A 16 36.27 13.10 -8.69
CA ALA A 16 35.55 13.26 -9.95
C ALA A 16 34.04 13.45 -9.68
N GLU A 17 33.37 14.34 -10.43
CA GLU A 17 31.93 14.59 -10.30
C GLU A 17 31.09 13.45 -10.90
N PRO A 18 30.01 12.98 -10.24
CA PRO A 18 29.17 11.90 -10.77
C PRO A 18 27.87 12.44 -11.39
N GLU A 19 27.64 12.21 -12.68
CA GLU A 19 26.30 12.36 -13.27
C GLU A 19 25.92 11.18 -14.18
N ALA A 20 25.36 10.14 -13.56
CA ALA A 20 24.33 9.32 -14.18
C ALA A 20 23.20 9.15 -13.15
N ARG A 21 22.10 9.89 -13.33
CA ARG A 21 20.97 9.94 -12.41
C ARG A 21 19.80 9.15 -12.98
N PHE A 22 19.33 8.14 -12.25
CA PHE A 22 18.06 7.48 -12.54
C PHE A 22 17.06 7.81 -11.44
N ALA A 23 15.94 8.42 -11.84
CA ALA A 23 14.86 8.76 -10.93
C ALA A 23 13.84 7.63 -10.91
N PHE A 24 13.81 6.85 -9.83
CA PHE A 24 12.63 6.07 -9.47
C PHE A 24 11.85 6.87 -8.42
N PRO A 25 10.51 6.93 -8.48
CA PRO A 25 9.71 7.87 -7.67
C PRO A 25 9.98 7.80 -6.16
N ASP A 26 10.40 6.63 -5.65
CA ASP A 26 10.66 6.39 -4.23
C ASP A 26 12.14 6.11 -3.88
N TYR A 27 13.03 6.00 -4.87
CA TYR A 27 14.43 5.59 -4.67
C TYR A 27 15.44 6.46 -5.41
N HIS A 28 16.53 6.77 -4.74
CA HIS A 28 17.74 7.29 -5.37
C HIS A 28 18.72 6.13 -5.55
N VAL A 29 19.17 5.89 -6.78
CA VAL A 29 20.20 4.90 -7.11
C VAL A 29 21.36 5.64 -7.78
N GLU A 30 22.53 5.67 -7.13
CA GLU A 30 23.77 6.13 -7.75
C GLU A 30 24.50 4.90 -8.30
N LEU A 31 24.77 4.86 -9.60
CA LEU A 31 25.61 3.82 -10.20
C LEU A 31 27.05 4.32 -10.29
N PRO A 32 28.06 3.49 -9.99
CA PRO A 32 29.45 3.87 -10.17
C PRO A 32 29.76 4.12 -11.64
N THR A 33 30.47 5.21 -11.92
CA THR A 33 30.91 5.57 -13.26
C THR A 33 32.15 4.77 -13.66
N ARG A 34 31.88 3.58 -14.24
CA ARG A 34 32.73 2.74 -15.11
C ARG A 34 33.84 1.85 -14.49
N ALA A 35 33.86 0.62 -15.03
CA ALA A 35 34.88 -0.42 -15.09
C ALA A 35 35.32 -1.09 -13.77
N GLU A 36 34.39 -1.81 -13.13
CA GLU A 36 34.72 -2.84 -12.14
C GLU A 36 33.91 -4.12 -12.38
N SER A 37 34.46 -5.23 -11.92
CA SER A 37 34.00 -6.62 -12.14
C SER A 37 32.94 -7.11 -11.14
N SER A 38 32.47 -6.24 -10.23
CA SER A 38 31.43 -6.56 -9.26
C SER A 38 30.73 -5.30 -8.77
N VAL A 39 29.39 -5.30 -8.77
CA VAL A 39 28.56 -4.24 -8.18
C VAL A 39 27.92 -4.79 -6.92
N THR A 40 28.14 -4.17 -5.76
CA THR A 40 27.46 -4.57 -4.52
C THR A 40 26.24 -3.67 -4.30
N LEU A 41 25.05 -4.27 -4.26
CA LEU A 41 23.80 -3.55 -4.03
C LEU A 41 23.44 -3.60 -2.53
N GLU A 42 23.61 -2.49 -1.82
CA GLU A 42 23.18 -2.38 -0.42
C GLU A 42 21.75 -1.81 -0.36
N VAL A 43 20.79 -2.67 -0.02
CA VAL A 43 19.39 -2.26 0.19
C VAL A 43 19.19 -1.95 1.67
N TYR A 44 19.01 -0.68 2.01
CA TYR A 44 18.75 -0.26 3.37
C TYR A 44 17.24 -0.31 3.68
N MET A 45 16.84 -1.16 4.62
CA MET A 45 15.45 -1.24 5.10
C MET A 45 15.33 -0.58 6.49
N PRO A 46 14.62 0.55 6.63
CA PRO A 46 14.46 1.22 7.92
C PRO A 46 13.55 0.40 8.86
N GLY A 47 14.04 0.05 10.06
CA GLY A 47 13.23 -0.59 11.12
C GLY A 47 13.92 -1.67 11.97
N ARG A 48 15.10 -2.16 11.59
CA ARG A 48 15.90 -3.06 12.45
C ARG A 48 17.02 -2.28 13.15
N ARG A 49 16.99 -2.26 14.49
CA ARG A 49 18.11 -1.72 15.31
C ARG A 49 19.33 -2.63 15.31
N ASP A 50 19.17 -3.88 14.90
CA ASP A 50 20.27 -4.81 14.71
C ASP A 50 20.61 -4.84 13.21
N GLY A 51 21.40 -3.85 12.81
CA GLY A 51 22.20 -3.98 11.60
C GLY A 51 23.18 -5.15 11.78
N VAL A 52 23.63 -5.70 10.65
CA VAL A 52 24.58 -6.80 10.49
C VAL A 52 23.91 -8.19 10.43
N GLU A 53 24.17 -8.91 9.33
CA GLU A 53 23.85 -10.32 9.03
C GLU A 53 22.48 -10.69 8.43
N ALA A 54 21.84 -9.80 7.68
CA ALA A 54 21.05 -10.24 6.52
C ALA A 54 21.84 -9.97 5.23
N HIS A 55 23.09 -10.44 5.16
CA HIS A 55 23.79 -10.59 3.90
C HIS A 55 23.05 -11.65 3.09
N ALA A 56 22.09 -11.21 2.30
CA ALA A 56 21.36 -12.09 1.41
C ALA A 56 22.37 -12.73 0.45
N ARG A 57 22.63 -14.02 0.66
CA ARG A 57 23.28 -14.95 -0.29
C ARG A 57 22.60 -15.00 -1.67
N LEU A 58 21.54 -14.21 -1.89
CA LEU A 58 20.90 -13.95 -3.17
C LEU A 58 21.73 -13.04 -4.10
N GLY A 59 22.66 -12.24 -3.58
CA GLY A 59 23.44 -11.29 -4.38
C GLY A 59 24.57 -11.90 -5.22
N GLU A 60 25.37 -12.82 -4.67
CA GLU A 60 26.58 -13.33 -5.35
C GLU A 60 26.28 -14.18 -6.60
N ALA A 61 25.20 -14.97 -6.57
CA ALA A 61 24.85 -15.87 -7.69
C ALA A 61 24.20 -15.13 -8.87
N VAL A 62 23.55 -13.99 -8.62
CA VAL A 62 22.79 -13.24 -9.63
C VAL A 62 23.67 -12.18 -10.30
N LEU A 63 24.56 -11.54 -9.53
CA LEU A 63 25.44 -10.48 -10.04
C LEU A 63 26.63 -11.02 -10.85
N SER A 64 27.03 -12.28 -10.65
CA SER A 64 28.12 -12.92 -11.41
C SER A 64 27.76 -13.23 -12.88
N GLY A 65 26.48 -13.09 -13.28
CA GLY A 65 26.02 -13.26 -14.66
C GLY A 65 25.83 -11.96 -15.46
N ILE A 66 25.89 -10.80 -14.80
CA ILE A 66 25.62 -9.51 -15.45
C ILE A 66 26.91 -8.94 -16.04
N SER A 67 27.14 -9.21 -17.33
CA SER A 67 28.22 -8.60 -18.11
C SER A 67 27.93 -7.11 -18.34
N SER A 68 28.88 -6.24 -17.99
CA SER A 68 28.75 -4.77 -17.96
C SER A 68 28.64 -4.08 -19.33
N GLU A 69 28.49 -4.81 -20.43
CA GLU A 69 28.60 -4.27 -21.79
C GLU A 69 27.31 -4.29 -22.63
N SER A 70 26.12 -4.51 -22.05
CA SER A 70 24.89 -4.54 -22.86
C SER A 70 23.67 -3.92 -22.17
N ALA A 71 22.77 -3.36 -22.97
CA ALA A 71 21.48 -2.82 -22.51
C ALA A 71 20.63 -3.88 -21.77
N SER A 72 20.85 -5.17 -22.01
CA SER A 72 20.19 -6.26 -21.30
C SER A 72 20.58 -6.35 -19.83
N ALA A 73 21.76 -5.86 -19.42
CA ALA A 73 22.17 -5.81 -18.02
C ALA A 73 21.22 -4.95 -17.15
N PHE A 74 20.60 -3.93 -17.74
CA PHE A 74 19.61 -3.09 -17.07
C PHE A 74 18.25 -3.76 -16.98
N ASP A 75 17.83 -4.49 -18.01
CA ASP A 75 16.61 -5.30 -17.99
C ASP A 75 16.74 -6.44 -16.96
N ASP A 76 17.93 -7.04 -16.86
CA ASP A 76 18.24 -8.06 -15.87
C ASP A 76 18.22 -7.48 -14.45
N LEU A 77 18.81 -6.31 -14.21
CA LEU A 77 18.74 -5.63 -12.91
C LEU A 77 17.30 -5.25 -12.53
N ALA A 78 16.51 -4.75 -13.49
CA ALA A 78 15.10 -4.44 -13.27
C ALA A 78 14.28 -5.71 -12.95
N ALA A 79 14.57 -6.82 -13.62
CA ALA A 79 13.98 -8.12 -13.31
C ALA A 79 14.39 -8.63 -11.92
N VAL A 80 15.63 -8.40 -11.50
CA VAL A 80 16.13 -8.75 -10.16
C VAL A 80 15.48 -7.89 -9.07
N ILE A 81 15.37 -6.58 -9.27
CA ILE A 81 14.67 -5.68 -8.32
C ILE A 81 13.18 -6.05 -8.23
N ARG A 82 12.55 -6.39 -9.35
CA ARG A 82 11.16 -6.89 -9.38
C ARG A 82 11.03 -8.20 -8.63
N SER A 83 11.92 -9.16 -8.90
CA SER A 83 11.99 -10.45 -8.21
C SER A 83 12.25 -10.29 -6.72
N LEU A 84 13.14 -9.38 -6.30
CA LEU A 84 13.41 -9.09 -4.88
C LEU A 84 12.22 -8.40 -4.21
N ARG A 85 11.45 -7.55 -4.90
CA ARG A 85 10.19 -7.00 -4.39
C ARG A 85 9.12 -8.07 -4.22
N GLU A 86 9.00 -8.97 -5.19
CA GLU A 86 8.08 -10.11 -5.14
C GLU A 86 8.51 -11.13 -4.07
N ALA A 87 9.82 -11.30 -3.87
CA ALA A 87 10.43 -12.28 -2.96
C ALA A 87 10.79 -11.71 -1.59
N SER A 88 10.48 -10.44 -1.27
CA SER A 88 10.64 -9.87 0.07
C SER A 88 9.28 -9.69 0.76
N PRO A 89 8.61 -10.79 1.17
CA PRO A 89 7.41 -10.75 1.99
C PRO A 89 7.70 -10.26 3.43
N LEU A 90 8.97 -10.07 3.79
CA LEU A 90 9.40 -9.91 5.18
C LEU A 90 9.01 -8.58 5.84
N GLY A 91 8.58 -7.57 5.09
CA GLY A 91 8.05 -6.32 5.63
C GLY A 91 6.53 -6.16 5.50
N ASP A 92 5.91 -6.81 4.51
CA ASP A 92 4.51 -6.58 4.13
C ASP A 92 3.53 -7.60 4.71
N ASP A 93 4.03 -8.76 5.15
CA ASP A 93 3.26 -9.82 5.84
C ASP A 93 3.39 -9.76 7.37
N LEU A 94 4.05 -8.74 7.94
CA LEU A 94 3.95 -8.48 9.38
C LEU A 94 2.55 -7.92 9.70
N PRO A 95 1.86 -8.42 10.74
CA PRO A 95 0.55 -7.91 11.13
C PRO A 95 0.60 -6.39 11.29
N ASP A 96 -0.37 -5.69 10.70
CA ASP A 96 -0.56 -4.27 10.96
C ASP A 96 -1.79 -4.15 11.86
N GLU A 97 -1.55 -3.81 13.12
CA GLU A 97 -2.62 -3.62 14.13
C GLU A 97 -3.61 -2.52 13.74
N ASN A 98 -3.23 -1.64 12.80
CA ASN A 98 -4.08 -0.57 12.32
C ASN A 98 -4.97 -1.00 11.15
N ALA A 99 -4.73 -2.16 10.53
CA ALA A 99 -5.55 -2.65 9.43
C ALA A 99 -6.96 -3.00 9.90
N VAL A 100 -7.96 -2.63 9.11
CA VAL A 100 -9.34 -3.08 9.33
C VAL A 100 -9.50 -4.50 8.78
N LEU A 101 -8.94 -4.72 7.59
CA LEU A 101 -8.99 -6.01 6.90
C LEU A 101 -7.73 -6.83 7.23
N ALA A 102 -7.95 -8.07 7.68
CA ALA A 102 -6.90 -9.06 7.85
C ALA A 102 -6.54 -9.69 6.50
N LYS A 103 -5.30 -10.17 6.36
CA LYS A 103 -4.90 -11.01 5.22
C LYS A 103 -5.87 -12.18 5.06
N GLY A 104 -6.38 -12.39 3.86
CA GLY A 104 -7.38 -13.42 3.55
C GLY A 104 -8.83 -12.92 3.58
N ASP A 105 -9.07 -11.71 4.10
CA ASP A 105 -10.41 -11.12 4.04
C ASP A 105 -10.81 -10.78 2.60
N VAL A 106 -12.05 -11.13 2.27
CA VAL A 106 -12.73 -10.77 1.04
C VAL A 106 -14.01 -10.04 1.40
N PHE A 107 -14.10 -8.78 0.97
CA PHE A 107 -15.27 -7.93 1.11
C PHE A 107 -15.95 -7.78 -0.24
N GLU A 108 -17.27 -7.85 -0.26
CA GLU A 108 -18.09 -7.37 -1.38
C GLU A 108 -19.07 -6.33 -0.86
N ILE A 109 -18.91 -5.09 -1.32
CA ILE A 109 -19.67 -3.91 -0.90
C ILE A 109 -20.65 -3.53 -2.01
N ARG A 110 -21.92 -3.35 -1.67
CA ARG A 110 -22.98 -2.97 -2.61
C ARG A 110 -23.64 -1.65 -2.21
N ASN A 111 -23.52 -0.66 -3.08
CA ASN A 111 -24.08 0.67 -2.88
C ASN A 111 -24.67 1.23 -4.20
N GLU A 112 -25.07 2.49 -4.26
CA GLU A 112 -25.69 3.07 -5.46
C GLU A 112 -24.75 3.09 -6.68
N HIS A 113 -23.44 2.99 -6.45
CA HIS A 113 -22.43 2.93 -7.51
C HIS A 113 -22.19 1.49 -8.03
N GLY A 114 -22.85 0.48 -7.44
CA GLY A 114 -22.78 -0.92 -7.86
C GLY A 114 -22.06 -1.79 -6.83
N THR A 115 -21.30 -2.77 -7.33
CA THR A 115 -20.57 -3.74 -6.50
C THR A 115 -19.07 -3.52 -6.60
N LEU A 116 -18.41 -3.38 -5.45
CA LEU A 116 -16.97 -3.37 -5.31
C LEU A 116 -16.52 -4.59 -4.50
N GLY A 117 -15.65 -5.41 -5.09
CA GLY A 117 -14.90 -6.44 -4.37
C GLY A 117 -13.59 -5.89 -3.83
N ILE A 118 -13.24 -6.23 -2.59
CA ILE A 118 -11.95 -5.92 -1.97
C ILE A 118 -11.34 -7.23 -1.44
N THR A 119 -10.12 -7.54 -1.85
CA THR A 119 -9.36 -8.68 -1.33
C THR A 119 -8.13 -8.19 -0.58
N ALA A 120 -7.98 -8.59 0.68
CA ALA A 120 -6.79 -8.34 1.48
C ALA A 120 -5.73 -9.41 1.20
N ASN A 121 -4.93 -9.21 0.14
CA ASN A 121 -3.93 -10.18 -0.30
C ASN A 121 -2.75 -10.35 0.69
N SER A 122 -2.44 -9.30 1.45
CA SER A 122 -1.47 -9.31 2.55
C SER A 122 -1.93 -8.32 3.63
N ASN A 123 -1.13 -8.05 4.65
CA ASN A 123 -1.53 -7.07 5.67
C ASN A 123 -1.67 -5.64 5.13
N ARG A 124 -0.97 -5.30 4.03
CA ARG A 124 -1.01 -3.96 3.43
C ARG A 124 -1.37 -3.93 1.94
N LYS A 125 -1.46 -5.08 1.26
CA LYS A 125 -1.86 -5.13 -0.14
C LYS A 125 -3.37 -5.36 -0.23
N ARG A 126 -4.03 -4.52 -1.02
CA ARG A 126 -5.45 -4.66 -1.37
C ARG A 126 -5.62 -4.77 -2.87
N THR A 127 -6.56 -5.61 -3.29
CA THR A 127 -7.05 -5.68 -4.67
C THR A 127 -8.50 -5.29 -4.70
N PHE A 128 -8.83 -4.33 -5.56
CA PHE A 128 -10.15 -3.78 -5.79
C PHE A 128 -10.65 -4.29 -7.12
N THR A 129 -11.86 -4.84 -7.14
CA THR A 129 -12.49 -5.37 -8.35
C THR A 129 -13.84 -4.70 -8.56
N TRP A 130 -13.99 -4.00 -9.68
CA TRP A 130 -15.23 -3.37 -10.10
C TRP A 130 -15.38 -3.52 -11.61
N ASP A 131 -16.61 -3.74 -12.07
CA ASP A 131 -16.92 -3.86 -13.50
C ASP A 131 -16.02 -4.87 -14.26
N GLY A 132 -15.64 -5.96 -13.59
CA GLY A 132 -14.82 -7.03 -14.15
C GLY A 132 -13.31 -6.72 -14.26
N ALA A 133 -12.86 -5.53 -13.86
CA ALA A 133 -11.44 -5.22 -13.78
C ALA A 133 -10.95 -5.22 -12.34
N SER A 134 -9.70 -5.65 -12.15
CA SER A 134 -9.03 -5.62 -10.85
C SER A 134 -7.83 -4.68 -10.88
N ARG A 135 -7.59 -3.98 -9.78
CA ARG A 135 -6.40 -3.17 -9.55
C ARG A 135 -5.93 -3.33 -8.11
N SER A 136 -4.62 -3.23 -7.89
CA SER A 136 -4.05 -3.38 -6.54
C SER A 136 -3.22 -2.18 -6.13
N VAL A 137 -3.14 -1.95 -4.82
CA VAL A 137 -2.19 -1.01 -4.21
C VAL A 137 -1.54 -1.63 -2.97
N PHE A 138 -0.37 -1.11 -2.63
CA PHE A 138 0.28 -1.33 -1.34
C PHE A 138 0.01 -0.12 -0.45
N MET A 139 -0.87 -0.30 0.53
CA MET A 139 -1.28 0.75 1.43
C MET A 139 -0.18 1.08 2.43
N LYS A 140 -0.18 2.33 2.88
CA LYS A 140 0.75 2.86 3.88
C LYS A 140 0.09 2.82 5.24
N SER A 141 0.80 2.28 6.22
CA SER A 141 0.41 2.33 7.63
C SER A 141 0.55 3.75 8.16
N ARG A 142 -0.48 4.29 8.81
CA ARG A 142 -0.41 5.58 9.51
C ARG A 142 0.50 5.44 10.74
N LYS A 143 1.32 6.45 10.98
CA LYS A 143 2.19 6.52 12.18
C LYS A 143 1.60 7.41 13.27
N THR A 144 0.60 8.21 12.92
CA THR A 144 -0.12 9.10 13.80
C THR A 144 -1.59 9.13 13.36
N PRO A 145 -2.53 9.37 14.29
CA PRO A 145 -3.94 9.50 13.93
C PRO A 145 -4.18 10.62 12.92
N TRP A 146 -5.18 10.45 12.07
CA TRP A 146 -5.63 11.44 11.09
C TRP A 146 -7.12 11.64 11.23
N TYR A 147 -7.54 12.86 11.55
CA TYR A 147 -8.92 13.17 11.96
C TYR A 147 -9.48 12.25 13.07
N GLY A 148 -8.59 11.74 13.94
CA GLY A 148 -8.97 10.91 15.09
C GLY A 148 -8.78 9.41 14.89
N GLY A 149 -8.64 8.90 13.66
CA GLY A 149 -8.45 7.46 13.44
C GLY A 149 -7.06 7.04 13.02
N MET A 150 -6.75 5.78 13.31
CA MET A 150 -5.54 5.07 12.92
C MET A 150 -5.87 4.09 11.81
N GLY A 151 -4.92 3.76 10.92
CA GLY A 151 -5.30 2.96 9.77
C GLY A 151 -4.25 2.74 8.71
N LEU A 152 -4.69 2.15 7.60
CA LEU A 152 -3.96 2.12 6.34
C LEU A 152 -4.52 3.19 5.41
N TYR A 153 -3.68 3.70 4.51
CA TYR A 153 -4.14 4.62 3.48
C TYR A 153 -3.32 4.50 2.20
N TRP A 154 -3.95 4.82 1.08
CA TRP A 154 -3.30 5.05 -0.21
C TRP A 154 -3.71 6.43 -0.73
N PRO A 155 -2.76 7.39 -0.84
CA PRO A 155 -3.10 8.77 -1.20
C PRO A 155 -3.33 8.97 -2.71
N GLY A 156 -3.17 7.94 -3.53
CA GLY A 156 -3.27 8.04 -4.99
C GLY A 156 -2.19 8.94 -5.60
N PRO A 157 -0.91 8.54 -5.62
CA PRO A 157 0.15 9.35 -6.23
C PRO A 157 0.02 9.34 -7.76
N GLY A 158 -0.76 10.27 -8.30
CA GLY A 158 -0.98 10.41 -9.74
C GLY A 158 -1.74 9.24 -10.36
N ASP A 159 -1.72 9.20 -11.70
CA ASP A 159 -2.29 8.13 -12.52
C ASP A 159 -1.33 6.94 -12.52
N HIS A 160 -1.65 5.91 -11.72
CA HIS A 160 -0.79 4.76 -11.48
C HIS A 160 -1.40 3.45 -11.98
N TRP A 161 -2.62 3.50 -12.49
CA TRP A 161 -3.29 2.37 -13.12
C TRP A 161 -3.54 2.68 -14.59
N GLU A 162 -3.51 1.62 -15.41
CA GLU A 162 -4.09 1.69 -16.75
C GLU A 162 -5.58 2.03 -16.63
N ASP A 163 -6.03 2.92 -17.51
CA ASP A 163 -7.43 3.37 -17.57
C ASP A 163 -8.39 2.18 -17.61
N HIS A 164 -9.44 2.28 -16.79
CA HIS A 164 -10.61 1.43 -16.90
C HIS A 164 -11.85 2.27 -16.64
N LYS A 165 -12.60 2.55 -17.71
CA LYS A 165 -13.82 3.37 -17.66
C LYS A 165 -13.58 4.75 -17.03
N GLY A 166 -12.46 5.39 -17.36
CA GLY A 166 -12.11 6.71 -16.83
C GLY A 166 -11.45 6.67 -15.45
N VAL A 167 -11.14 5.49 -14.89
CA VAL A 167 -10.41 5.37 -13.62
C VAL A 167 -8.96 5.01 -13.87
N THR A 168 -8.05 5.89 -13.47
CA THR A 168 -6.59 5.75 -13.61
C THR A 168 -5.85 5.78 -12.26
N ARG A 169 -6.58 6.03 -11.16
CA ARG A 169 -6.04 6.12 -9.81
C ARG A 169 -7.09 5.76 -8.75
N ALA A 170 -6.63 5.48 -7.54
CA ALA A 170 -7.49 5.40 -6.36
C ALA A 170 -6.98 6.24 -5.19
N VAL A 171 -7.91 6.64 -4.32
CA VAL A 171 -7.66 7.09 -2.95
C VAL A 171 -8.41 6.13 -2.04
N ILE A 172 -7.68 5.52 -1.11
CA ILE A 172 -8.21 4.43 -0.29
C ILE A 172 -7.85 4.69 1.17
N THR A 173 -8.80 4.45 2.06
CA THR A 173 -8.58 4.48 3.50
C THR A 173 -9.15 3.20 4.14
N GLU A 174 -8.36 2.61 5.03
CA GLU A 174 -8.86 1.71 6.07
C GLU A 174 -8.61 2.36 7.40
N GLU A 175 -9.61 2.50 8.27
CA GLU A 175 -9.44 3.23 9.51
C GLU A 175 -10.21 2.62 10.68
N GLN A 176 -9.54 2.56 11.83
CA GLN A 176 -10.12 2.29 13.12
C GLN A 176 -10.38 3.59 13.84
N ARG A 177 -11.61 3.77 14.33
CA ARG A 177 -12.04 4.99 15.01
C ARG A 177 -12.89 4.68 16.23
N ASP A 178 -12.57 5.33 17.34
CA ASP A 178 -13.36 5.25 18.56
C ASP A 178 -14.24 6.49 18.69
N PHE A 179 -15.49 6.28 19.08
CA PHE A 179 -16.46 7.33 19.39
C PHE A 179 -16.79 7.25 20.88
N VAL A 180 -17.06 8.39 21.51
CA VAL A 180 -17.46 8.46 22.91
C VAL A 180 -18.81 7.77 23.12
N ASP A 181 -19.76 8.04 22.22
CA ASP A 181 -21.09 7.47 22.23
C ASP A 181 -21.68 7.39 20.81
N GLU A 182 -22.86 6.80 20.69
CA GLU A 182 -23.54 6.64 19.40
C GLU A 182 -24.02 7.97 18.81
N ALA A 183 -24.23 9.00 19.63
CA ALA A 183 -24.63 10.32 19.14
C ALA A 183 -23.48 11.00 18.39
N GLU A 184 -22.24 10.88 18.90
CA GLU A 184 -21.04 11.34 18.20
C GLU A 184 -20.82 10.56 16.90
N PHE A 185 -20.96 9.23 16.94
CA PHE A 185 -20.88 8.40 15.74
C PHE A 185 -21.88 8.86 14.66
N ARG A 186 -23.14 9.11 15.02
CA ARG A 186 -24.18 9.57 14.08
C ARG A 186 -23.89 10.95 13.51
N ALA A 187 -23.41 11.88 14.33
CA ALA A 187 -23.03 13.20 13.85
C ALA A 187 -21.88 13.10 12.84
N TRP A 188 -20.87 12.28 13.12
CA TRP A 188 -19.78 12.04 12.19
C TRP A 188 -20.23 11.35 10.90
N LEU A 189 -21.12 10.35 10.99
CA LEU A 189 -21.63 9.63 9.83
C LEU A 189 -22.40 10.56 8.88
N ALA A 190 -23.22 11.46 9.43
CA ALA A 190 -23.94 12.46 8.64
C ALA A 190 -23.00 13.35 7.81
N ASP A 191 -21.84 13.72 8.36
CA ASP A 191 -20.81 14.46 7.61
C ASP A 191 -20.16 13.59 6.50
N GLN A 192 -20.07 12.27 6.69
CA GLN A 192 -19.48 11.37 5.68
C GLN A 192 -20.43 11.10 4.50
N GLU A 193 -21.73 11.03 4.76
CA GLU A 193 -22.76 10.79 3.73
C GLU A 193 -22.77 11.90 2.66
N GLU A 194 -22.22 13.08 2.94
CA GLU A 194 -22.03 14.14 1.94
C GLU A 194 -21.02 13.77 0.84
N TRP A 195 -20.10 12.85 1.13
CA TRP A 195 -18.96 12.52 0.26
C TRP A 195 -19.02 11.10 -0.29
N TYR A 196 -19.63 10.19 0.45
CA TYR A 196 -19.65 8.77 0.13
C TYR A 196 -21.04 8.18 0.43
N ASP A 197 -21.55 7.30 -0.44
CA ASP A 197 -22.66 6.39 -0.11
C ASP A 197 -22.14 5.30 0.85
N ALA A 198 -21.87 5.73 2.09
CA ALA A 198 -21.34 4.93 3.17
C ALA A 198 -22.48 4.18 3.86
N LYS A 199 -22.30 2.88 4.04
CA LYS A 199 -23.23 2.01 4.76
C LYS A 199 -22.52 1.36 5.92
N TYR A 200 -23.28 0.97 6.94
CA TYR A 200 -22.71 0.38 8.15
C TYR A 200 -23.49 -0.84 8.63
N THR A 201 -22.78 -1.75 9.27
CA THR A 201 -23.30 -2.95 9.92
C THR A 201 -23.65 -2.67 11.37
N LEU A 202 -24.43 -3.57 11.97
CA LEU A 202 -24.79 -3.50 13.40
C LEU A 202 -23.56 -3.56 14.32
N ASP A 203 -22.49 -4.21 13.86
CA ASP A 203 -21.28 -4.49 14.64
C ASP A 203 -20.10 -3.56 14.32
N GLY A 204 -20.39 -2.40 13.73
CA GLY A 204 -19.45 -1.29 13.59
C GLY A 204 -18.48 -1.39 12.42
N ILE A 205 -18.81 -2.13 11.36
CA ILE A 205 -18.11 -2.01 10.07
C ILE A 205 -18.85 -0.98 9.24
N ILE A 206 -18.10 -0.06 8.64
CA ILE A 206 -18.62 0.95 7.72
C ILE A 206 -17.84 0.82 6.43
N ALA A 207 -18.50 0.85 5.28
CA ALA A 207 -17.79 0.99 4.04
C ALA A 207 -18.58 1.77 3.01
N GLY A 208 -17.85 2.46 2.15
CA GLY A 208 -18.40 3.21 1.03
C GLY A 208 -17.38 3.27 -0.09
N TRP A 209 -17.87 3.39 -1.32
CA TRP A 209 -17.01 3.61 -2.46
C TRP A 209 -17.73 4.43 -3.51
N SER A 210 -16.97 5.16 -4.33
CA SER A 210 -17.51 5.94 -5.44
C SER A 210 -16.45 6.14 -6.53
N ILE A 211 -16.89 6.54 -7.72
CA ILE A 211 -16.00 6.99 -8.80
C ILE A 211 -16.15 8.50 -8.95
N ASN A 212 -15.05 9.23 -8.82
CA ASN A 212 -14.96 10.64 -9.14
C ASN A 212 -14.36 10.79 -10.55
N ASN A 213 -15.22 11.00 -11.55
CA ASN A 213 -14.84 11.15 -12.95
C ASN A 213 -14.03 12.43 -13.24
N GLU A 214 -14.18 13.49 -12.44
CA GLU A 214 -13.40 14.72 -12.62
C GLU A 214 -11.92 14.52 -12.25
N ARG A 215 -11.64 13.49 -11.44
CA ARG A 215 -10.32 13.14 -10.96
C ARG A 215 -9.83 11.78 -11.45
N ASN A 216 -10.60 11.12 -12.33
CA ASN A 216 -10.35 9.76 -12.81
C ASN A 216 -10.08 8.77 -11.65
N GLN A 217 -10.82 8.89 -10.55
CA GLN A 217 -10.44 8.35 -9.25
C GLN A 217 -11.49 7.42 -8.68
N LEU A 218 -11.07 6.23 -8.26
CA LEU A 218 -11.82 5.37 -7.35
C LEU A 218 -11.58 5.83 -5.91
N ASN A 219 -12.65 6.11 -5.16
CA ASN A 219 -12.59 6.34 -3.72
C ASN A 219 -13.10 5.10 -3.01
N VAL A 220 -12.38 4.63 -1.99
CA VAL A 220 -12.80 3.52 -1.16
C VAL A 220 -12.48 3.84 0.30
N GLU A 221 -13.48 3.69 1.15
CA GLU A 221 -13.34 3.88 2.57
C GLU A 221 -13.89 2.65 3.29
N VAL A 222 -13.12 2.11 4.22
CA VAL A 222 -13.52 1.00 5.09
C VAL A 222 -13.14 1.36 6.52
N TRP A 223 -14.12 1.43 7.41
CA TRP A 223 -13.91 1.72 8.81
C TRP A 223 -14.33 0.57 9.70
N ARG A 224 -13.58 0.38 10.78
CA ARG A 224 -14.04 -0.36 11.96
C ARG A 224 -14.17 0.63 13.10
N ILE A 225 -15.36 0.72 13.67
CA ILE A 225 -15.62 1.66 14.75
C ILE A 225 -15.76 0.95 16.09
N THR A 226 -15.42 1.68 17.14
CA THR A 226 -15.77 1.36 18.52
C THR A 226 -16.58 2.51 19.12
N VAL A 227 -17.41 2.19 20.10
CA VAL A 227 -18.20 3.17 20.86
C VAL A 227 -17.90 2.94 22.34
N GLY A 228 -17.38 3.96 23.02
CA GLY A 228 -16.89 3.85 24.39
C GLY A 228 -15.72 2.89 24.54
N GLY A 229 -14.89 2.72 23.50
CA GLY A 229 -13.77 1.79 23.47
C GLY A 229 -14.14 0.33 23.19
N GLU A 230 -15.43 0.03 22.99
CA GLU A 230 -15.90 -1.33 22.73
C GLU A 230 -16.50 -1.47 21.32
N ARG A 231 -16.42 -2.67 20.76
CA ARG A 231 -17.10 -2.97 19.50
C ARG A 231 -18.61 -2.95 19.75
N PRO A 232 -19.40 -2.14 19.02
CA PRO A 232 -20.83 -2.14 19.19
C PRO A 232 -21.41 -3.50 18.79
N THR A 233 -22.50 -3.91 19.43
CA THR A 233 -23.27 -5.10 19.04
C THR A 233 -24.57 -4.74 18.32
N GLU A 234 -25.00 -3.49 18.45
CA GLU A 234 -26.22 -2.96 17.87
C GLU A 234 -26.05 -1.45 17.66
N LEU A 235 -25.83 -1.03 16.41
CA LEU A 235 -25.94 0.36 15.99
C LEU A 235 -27.29 0.54 15.32
N GLU A 236 -28.13 1.45 15.83
CA GLU A 236 -29.46 1.64 15.24
C GLU A 236 -29.33 2.10 13.77
N GLY A 237 -30.06 1.46 12.86
CA GLY A 237 -29.98 1.70 11.41
C GLY A 237 -28.91 0.88 10.68
N GLY A 238 -28.04 0.17 11.40
CA GLY A 238 -27.06 -0.74 10.80
C GLY A 238 -27.73 -1.95 10.14
N THR A 239 -27.19 -2.40 9.01
CA THR A 239 -27.62 -3.62 8.31
C THR A 239 -26.42 -4.26 7.61
N SER A 240 -26.50 -5.56 7.29
CA SER A 240 -25.41 -6.27 6.61
C SER A 240 -25.79 -6.73 5.19
N ASP A 241 -26.99 -6.41 4.68
CA ASP A 241 -27.44 -6.88 3.35
C ASP A 241 -26.59 -6.32 2.19
N TRP A 242 -25.89 -5.23 2.44
CA TRP A 242 -24.99 -4.58 1.48
C TRP A 242 -23.56 -5.11 1.52
N LEU A 243 -23.20 -5.89 2.54
CA LEU A 243 -21.84 -6.38 2.77
C LEU A 243 -21.81 -7.91 2.77
N THR A 244 -20.90 -8.50 2.01
CA THR A 244 -20.46 -9.87 2.22
C THR A 244 -19.01 -9.83 2.69
N TRP A 245 -18.72 -10.45 3.83
CA TRP A 245 -17.36 -10.57 4.36
C TRP A 245 -17.06 -12.04 4.64
N THR A 246 -16.07 -12.58 3.94
CA THR A 246 -15.52 -13.92 4.18
C THR A 246 -14.03 -13.86 4.47
N HIS A 247 -13.53 -14.85 5.18
CA HIS A 247 -12.10 -15.04 5.42
C HIS A 247 -11.69 -16.39 4.83
N GLU A 248 -10.72 -16.39 3.92
CA GLU A 248 -10.18 -17.59 3.27
C GLU A 248 -8.99 -18.22 4.02
#